data_AF-A0A556TZH1-F1
#
_entry.id   AF-A0A556TZH1-F1
#
_cell.length_a   1.000
_cell.length_b   1.000
_cell.length_c   1.000
_cell.angle_alpha   90.00
_cell.angle_beta   90.00
_cell.angle_gamma   90.00
#
_symmetry.space_group_name_H-M   'P 1'
#
loop_
_entity.id
_entity.type
_entity.pdbx_description
1 polymer ?
#
loop_
_entity_poly.entity_id
_entity_poly.type
_entity_poly.pdbx_seq_one_letter_code
_entity_poly.pdbx_strand_id
1 'polypeptide(L)'
;MAEKLQALKKQACASIDETKDKLHQLADAIWRHPELAFEERQAHDTLVRFFTQEKGWTVDAHYKLETAFRATWGPVGGGQGESLVNVGFLCEYDALPAIGHACGHNLIAETGAAAALGLRAALESGEAWPMPIKVTVLGTPAEEDEGGKIDLLREGAFEDLDVVFMAHPSQEDATYIPDVAEHDVVIKYHGRASHASAYPWEGVNALDAAVMAYTNVSVLRQQLKPDWRIHGIIRHGGVKPNIIPDYSELEYYLRTPSYRDLPSIKAKVEACFQAAALATGCTVELLFARNQFYEIVRNHTLEDLYEKNGKSLGMNFITVKNSSGSTDFGNVTHAVPGIHPYFYIGSEALNHTPEYTAASGAAEAQFYTLRTAKALAMTALDVLFSPGALDKVKQEFKEAKSREEKETKQKPQTATIEKS
;
A
#
# COMPACT_ATOMS: atom_id res chain seq x y z
N MET A 1 25.71 -25.37 -6.72
CA MET A 1 24.43 -24.63 -6.67
C MET A 1 24.61 -23.23 -6.08
N ALA A 2 25.21 -23.07 -4.90
CA ALA A 2 25.47 -21.76 -4.29
C ALA A 2 26.34 -20.81 -5.14
N GLU A 3 27.43 -21.30 -5.76
CA GLU A 3 28.27 -20.48 -6.65
C GLU A 3 27.51 -20.00 -7.91
N LYS A 4 26.67 -20.86 -8.50
CA LYS A 4 25.80 -20.50 -9.63
C LYS A 4 24.81 -19.40 -9.22
N LEU A 5 24.14 -19.55 -8.07
CA LEU A 5 23.23 -18.54 -7.54
C LEU A 5 23.95 -17.20 -7.28
N GLN A 6 25.16 -17.24 -6.74
CA GLN A 6 25.94 -16.02 -6.53
C GLN A 6 26.33 -15.34 -7.86
N ALA A 7 26.64 -16.11 -8.91
CA ALA A 7 26.90 -15.58 -10.23
C ALA A 7 25.65 -14.92 -10.84
N LEU A 8 24.48 -15.54 -10.70
CA LEU A 8 23.20 -14.97 -11.13
C LEU A 8 22.88 -13.66 -10.42
N LYS A 9 23.11 -13.59 -9.10
CA LYS A 9 22.95 -12.35 -8.32
C LYS A 9 23.86 -11.23 -8.84
N LYS A 10 25.12 -11.55 -9.13
CA LYS A 10 26.05 -10.57 -9.74
C LYS A 10 25.57 -10.11 -11.11
N GLN A 11 25.05 -11.01 -11.93
CA GLN A 11 24.49 -10.68 -13.24
C GLN A 11 23.28 -9.74 -13.14
N ALA A 12 22.35 -10.03 -12.21
CA ALA A 12 21.22 -9.16 -11.95
C ALA A 12 21.67 -7.76 -11.53
N CYS A 13 22.62 -7.65 -10.60
CA CYS A 13 23.16 -6.37 -10.16
C CYS A 13 23.85 -5.59 -11.28
N ALA A 14 24.67 -6.28 -12.09
CA ALA A 14 25.37 -5.65 -13.22
C ALA A 14 24.39 -5.12 -14.26
N SER A 15 23.34 -5.88 -14.59
CA SER A 15 22.30 -5.41 -15.51
C SER A 15 21.58 -4.17 -14.98
N ILE A 16 21.28 -4.12 -13.68
CA ILE A 16 20.68 -2.92 -13.07
C ILE A 16 21.62 -1.73 -13.22
N ASP A 17 22.91 -1.91 -12.91
CA ASP A 17 23.94 -0.87 -13.04
C ASP A 17 24.11 -0.35 -14.47
N GLU A 18 24.04 -1.24 -15.47
CA GLU A 18 24.11 -0.90 -16.90
C GLU A 18 22.89 -0.09 -17.37
N THR A 19 21.72 -0.33 -16.77
CA THR A 19 20.46 0.36 -17.12
C THR A 19 20.15 1.59 -16.27
N LYS A 20 21.04 1.96 -15.33
CA LYS A 20 20.80 3.01 -14.33
C LYS A 20 20.32 4.35 -14.89
N ASP A 21 20.87 4.80 -16.02
CA ASP A 21 20.53 6.11 -16.57
C ASP A 21 19.11 6.11 -17.15
N LYS A 22 18.66 4.97 -17.71
CA LYS A 22 17.30 4.78 -18.21
C LYS A 22 16.29 4.68 -17.06
N LEU A 23 16.68 4.01 -15.97
CA LEU A 23 15.87 3.87 -14.75
C LEU A 23 15.70 5.22 -14.04
N HIS A 24 16.77 5.99 -13.90
CA HIS A 24 16.70 7.33 -13.34
C HIS A 24 15.82 8.25 -14.19
N GLN A 25 15.94 8.20 -15.53
CA GLN A 25 15.05 8.96 -16.42
C GLN A 25 13.57 8.58 -16.27
N LEU A 26 13.28 7.30 -16.01
CA LEU A 26 11.92 6.84 -15.70
C LEU A 26 11.43 7.48 -14.39
N ALA A 27 12.21 7.42 -13.32
CA ALA A 27 11.85 7.99 -12.02
C ALA A 27 11.69 9.52 -12.07
N ASP A 28 12.62 10.22 -12.73
CA ASP A 28 12.61 11.69 -12.90
C ASP A 28 11.40 12.15 -13.73
N ALA A 29 11.02 11.41 -14.77
CA ALA A 29 9.83 11.71 -15.56
C ALA A 29 8.54 11.60 -14.73
N ILE A 30 8.42 10.57 -13.89
CA ILE A 30 7.28 10.43 -12.97
C ILE A 30 7.32 11.57 -11.93
N TRP A 31 8.48 11.81 -11.31
CA TRP A 31 8.64 12.81 -10.26
C TRP A 31 8.25 14.23 -10.68
N ARG A 32 8.60 14.63 -11.92
CA ARG A 32 8.31 15.97 -12.46
C ARG A 32 6.84 16.22 -12.79
N HIS A 33 6.05 15.16 -12.92
CA HIS A 33 4.65 15.22 -13.34
C HIS A 33 3.78 14.51 -12.30
N PRO A 34 3.70 15.04 -11.06
CA PRO A 34 2.90 14.42 -10.02
C PRO A 34 1.42 14.42 -10.42
N GLU A 35 0.82 13.24 -10.42
CA GLU A 35 -0.59 13.02 -10.75
C GLU A 35 -1.25 12.27 -9.58
N LEU A 36 -2.49 12.64 -9.28
CA LEU A 36 -3.22 12.10 -8.12
C LEU A 36 -3.74 10.69 -8.40
N ALA A 37 -4.18 10.02 -7.33
CA ALA A 37 -4.87 8.75 -7.39
C ALA A 37 -5.93 8.70 -8.52
N PHE A 38 -5.87 7.67 -9.36
CA PHE A 38 -6.69 7.43 -10.56
C PHE A 38 -6.54 8.46 -11.70
N GLU A 39 -5.65 9.43 -11.58
CA GLU A 39 -5.35 10.44 -12.59
C GLU A 39 -3.92 10.31 -13.17
N GLU A 40 -3.18 9.26 -12.80
CA GLU A 40 -1.75 9.01 -13.08
C GLU A 40 -1.46 8.60 -14.54
N ARG A 41 -2.05 9.30 -15.51
CA ARG A 41 -1.98 8.96 -16.93
C ARG A 41 -0.57 9.08 -17.50
N GLN A 42 0.17 10.14 -17.18
CA GLN A 42 1.54 10.33 -17.67
C GLN A 42 2.52 9.37 -17.00
N ALA A 43 2.36 9.10 -15.70
CA ALA A 43 3.18 8.12 -15.02
C ALA A 43 2.95 6.70 -15.57
N HIS A 44 1.68 6.31 -15.75
CA HIS A 44 1.26 5.09 -16.44
C HIS A 44 1.90 4.98 -17.83
N ASP A 45 1.70 5.98 -18.69
CA ASP A 45 2.20 5.96 -20.07
C ASP A 45 3.73 5.89 -20.13
N THR A 46 4.41 6.49 -19.14
CA THR A 46 5.87 6.44 -19.02
C THR A 46 6.36 5.04 -18.69
N LEU A 47 5.72 4.34 -17.75
CA LEU A 47 6.05 2.95 -17.39
C LEU A 47 5.69 1.97 -18.52
N VAL A 48 4.51 2.12 -19.14
CA VAL A 48 4.10 1.32 -20.30
C VAL A 48 5.10 1.47 -21.44
N ARG A 49 5.49 2.70 -21.76
CA ARG A 49 6.51 2.97 -22.80
C ARG A 49 7.86 2.37 -22.43
N PHE A 50 8.28 2.50 -21.17
CA PHE A 50 9.54 1.95 -20.67
C PHE A 50 9.63 0.44 -20.94
N PHE A 51 8.61 -0.33 -20.54
CA PHE A 51 8.58 -1.79 -20.72
C PHE A 51 8.33 -2.20 -22.18
N THR A 52 7.54 -1.45 -22.95
CA THR A 52 7.32 -1.75 -24.38
C THR A 52 8.62 -1.68 -25.19
N GLN A 53 9.56 -0.82 -24.77
CA GLN A 53 10.88 -0.72 -25.37
C GLN A 53 11.86 -1.79 -24.89
N GLU A 54 11.52 -2.53 -23.83
CA GLU A 54 12.36 -3.61 -23.31
C GLU A 54 12.13 -4.91 -24.09
N LYS A 55 13.22 -5.53 -24.55
CA LYS A 55 13.16 -6.76 -25.35
C LYS A 55 12.48 -7.89 -24.55
N GLY A 56 11.55 -8.57 -25.22
CA GLY A 56 10.88 -9.78 -24.71
C GLY A 56 9.72 -9.52 -23.74
N TRP A 57 9.40 -8.26 -23.43
CA TRP A 57 8.25 -7.92 -22.60
C TRP A 57 6.98 -7.78 -23.43
N THR A 58 5.88 -8.31 -22.91
CA THR A 58 4.52 -8.06 -23.40
C THR A 58 3.82 -7.14 -22.42
N VAL A 59 3.31 -6.00 -22.89
CA VAL A 59 2.67 -4.99 -22.05
C VAL A 59 1.18 -4.89 -22.37
N ASP A 60 0.38 -5.02 -21.33
CA ASP A 60 -1.06 -4.82 -21.31
C ASP A 60 -1.31 -3.48 -20.59
N ALA A 61 -1.47 -2.42 -21.38
CA ALA A 61 -1.79 -1.09 -20.87
C ALA A 61 -3.25 -1.03 -20.44
N HIS A 62 -3.58 -0.21 -19.44
CA HIS A 62 -4.94 -0.12 -18.89
C HIS A 62 -5.45 -1.48 -18.38
N TYR A 63 -4.58 -2.24 -17.72
CA TYR A 63 -4.88 -3.58 -17.24
C TYR A 63 -5.82 -3.52 -16.04
N LYS A 64 -7.10 -3.83 -16.26
CA LYS A 64 -8.21 -3.85 -15.27
C LYS A 64 -8.64 -2.49 -14.73
N LEU A 65 -7.73 -1.52 -14.57
CA LEU A 65 -8.01 -0.13 -14.23
C LEU A 65 -7.43 0.82 -15.29
N GLU A 66 -8.00 2.03 -15.40
CA GLU A 66 -7.59 3.01 -16.41
C GLU A 66 -6.11 3.36 -16.32
N THR A 67 -5.54 3.53 -15.13
CA THR A 67 -4.13 3.90 -14.95
C THR A 67 -3.27 2.73 -14.45
N ALA A 68 -3.75 1.49 -14.52
CA ALA A 68 -2.96 0.30 -14.21
C ALA A 68 -2.35 -0.33 -15.47
N PHE A 69 -1.24 -1.05 -15.33
CA PHE A 69 -0.67 -1.84 -16.43
C PHE A 69 -0.12 -3.17 -15.93
N ARG A 70 0.06 -4.11 -16.87
CA ARG A 70 0.76 -5.37 -16.63
C ARG A 70 1.81 -5.58 -17.70
N ALA A 71 3.07 -5.67 -17.30
CA ALA A 71 4.16 -6.07 -18.18
C ALA A 71 4.63 -7.48 -17.81
N THR A 72 4.72 -8.40 -18.77
CA THR A 72 5.14 -9.78 -18.51
C THR A 72 6.31 -10.18 -19.39
N TRP A 73 7.25 -10.95 -18.84
CA TRP A 73 8.37 -11.56 -19.56
C TRP A 73 8.47 -13.06 -19.25
N GLY A 74 8.82 -13.86 -20.26
CA GLY A 74 8.84 -15.33 -20.20
C GLY A 74 7.50 -15.98 -20.62
N PRO A 75 7.24 -17.25 -20.26
CA PRO A 75 8.04 -18.08 -19.35
C PRO A 75 9.36 -18.55 -19.96
N VAL A 76 10.37 -18.81 -19.11
CA VAL A 76 11.64 -19.41 -19.51
C VAL A 76 11.98 -20.64 -18.67
N GLY A 77 12.67 -21.59 -19.30
CA GLY A 77 13.10 -22.86 -18.67
C GLY A 77 11.96 -23.84 -18.39
N GLY A 78 12.28 -24.87 -17.61
CA GLY A 78 11.37 -25.95 -17.27
C GLY A 78 11.18 -27.03 -18.35
N GLY A 79 10.81 -28.24 -17.90
CA GLY A 79 10.42 -29.37 -18.74
C GLY A 79 8.90 -29.45 -18.97
N GLN A 80 8.47 -30.35 -19.86
CA GLN A 80 7.03 -30.65 -20.02
C GLN A 80 6.45 -31.19 -18.70
N GLY A 81 5.39 -30.55 -18.20
CA GLY A 81 4.64 -31.00 -17.02
C GLY A 81 5.03 -30.34 -15.69
N GLU A 82 5.97 -29.40 -15.68
CA GLU A 82 6.35 -28.63 -14.49
C GLU A 82 5.44 -27.41 -14.25
N SER A 83 5.17 -27.09 -12.98
CA SER A 83 4.36 -25.94 -12.60
C SER A 83 5.11 -24.63 -12.81
N LEU A 84 4.47 -23.68 -13.51
CA LEU A 84 4.95 -22.32 -13.68
C LEU A 84 5.07 -21.60 -12.32
N VAL A 85 6.17 -20.88 -12.12
CA VAL A 85 6.31 -19.91 -11.03
C VAL A 85 6.32 -18.51 -11.61
N ASN A 86 5.38 -17.66 -11.17
CA ASN A 86 5.27 -16.27 -11.59
C ASN A 86 5.67 -15.32 -10.47
N VAL A 87 6.74 -14.56 -10.70
CA VAL A 87 7.28 -13.58 -9.75
C VAL A 87 6.78 -12.18 -10.10
N GLY A 88 6.07 -11.55 -9.17
CA GLY A 88 5.53 -10.20 -9.32
C GLY A 88 6.41 -9.11 -8.72
N PHE A 89 6.58 -7.99 -9.44
CA PHE A 89 7.11 -6.74 -8.89
C PHE A 89 6.05 -5.65 -9.02
N LEU A 90 5.71 -4.96 -7.93
CA LEU A 90 4.70 -3.90 -7.95
C LEU A 90 5.35 -2.53 -8.08
N CYS A 91 4.69 -1.63 -8.79
CA CYS A 91 5.12 -0.26 -9.04
C CYS A 91 3.96 0.70 -8.72
N GLU A 92 4.14 1.56 -7.72
CA GLU A 92 3.23 2.68 -7.43
C GLU A 92 3.76 3.96 -8.08
N TYR A 93 2.87 4.92 -8.35
CA TYR A 93 3.24 6.15 -9.07
C TYR A 93 2.20 7.28 -8.95
N ASP A 94 1.28 7.19 -8.01
CA ASP A 94 0.44 8.31 -7.61
C ASP A 94 1.19 9.30 -6.71
N ALA A 95 0.68 10.52 -6.66
CA ALA A 95 1.22 11.63 -5.90
C ALA A 95 0.18 12.22 -4.94
N LEU A 96 0.65 13.03 -4.00
CA LEU A 96 -0.19 13.67 -2.99
C LEU A 96 -0.61 15.10 -3.41
N PRO A 97 -1.82 15.54 -3.03
CA PRO A 97 -2.30 16.89 -3.30
C PRO A 97 -1.33 17.96 -2.78
N ALA A 98 -1.02 18.94 -3.64
CA ALA A 98 -0.16 20.10 -3.38
C ALA A 98 1.32 19.83 -3.05
N ILE A 99 1.69 18.63 -2.60
CA ILE A 99 3.07 18.30 -2.20
C ILE A 99 3.78 17.35 -3.18
N GLY A 100 3.10 16.77 -4.16
CA GLY A 100 3.71 15.91 -5.18
C GLY A 100 4.10 14.54 -4.63
N HIS A 101 5.19 13.94 -5.13
CA HIS A 101 5.66 12.61 -4.67
C HIS A 101 6.36 12.66 -3.30
N ALA A 102 5.66 13.20 -2.31
CA ALA A 102 6.10 13.28 -0.91
C ALA A 102 6.12 11.93 -0.20
N CYS A 103 5.63 10.87 -0.84
CA CYS A 103 5.78 9.48 -0.40
C CYS A 103 6.80 8.69 -1.24
N GLY A 104 7.37 9.30 -2.28
CA GLY A 104 8.44 8.73 -3.09
C GLY A 104 8.00 7.63 -4.07
N HIS A 105 6.74 7.63 -4.51
CA HIS A 105 6.21 6.61 -5.43
C HIS A 105 6.97 6.55 -6.77
N ASN A 106 7.58 7.67 -7.20
CA ASN A 106 8.52 7.67 -8.33
C ASN A 106 9.70 6.68 -8.14
N LEU A 107 10.21 6.53 -6.91
CA LEU A 107 11.29 5.59 -6.56
C LEU A 107 10.77 4.16 -6.38
N ILE A 108 9.51 3.99 -5.97
CA ILE A 108 8.84 2.68 -5.91
C ILE A 108 8.69 2.11 -7.33
N ALA A 109 8.19 2.90 -8.26
CA ALA A 109 8.11 2.56 -9.68
C ALA A 109 9.48 2.15 -10.25
N GLU A 110 10.52 2.95 -9.97
CA GLU A 110 11.89 2.64 -10.42
C GLU A 110 12.40 1.34 -9.82
N THR A 111 12.20 1.13 -8.51
CA THR A 111 12.66 -0.06 -7.79
C THR A 111 12.04 -1.33 -8.34
N GLY A 112 10.71 -1.34 -8.55
CA GLY A 112 10.00 -2.47 -9.12
C GLY A 112 10.47 -2.79 -10.54
N ALA A 113 10.62 -1.75 -11.38
CA ALA A 113 11.10 -1.92 -12.75
C ALA A 113 12.54 -2.43 -12.81
N ALA A 114 13.44 -1.85 -12.02
CA ALA A 114 14.85 -2.24 -11.94
C ALA A 114 15.00 -3.69 -11.46
N ALA A 115 14.28 -4.08 -10.40
CA ALA A 115 14.36 -5.43 -9.86
C ALA A 115 13.88 -6.47 -10.87
N ALA A 116 12.82 -6.16 -11.63
CA ALA A 116 12.29 -7.02 -12.67
C ALA A 116 13.27 -7.19 -13.85
N LEU A 117 13.94 -6.12 -14.28
CA LEU A 117 14.99 -6.19 -15.31
C LEU A 117 16.22 -6.98 -14.83
N GLY A 118 16.62 -6.80 -13.57
CA GLY A 118 17.71 -7.56 -12.96
C GLY A 118 17.40 -9.07 -12.91
N LEU A 119 16.19 -9.43 -12.49
CA LEU A 119 15.75 -10.83 -12.48
C LEU A 119 15.71 -11.40 -13.90
N ARG A 120 15.15 -10.67 -14.87
CA ARG A 120 15.17 -11.05 -16.29
C ARG A 120 16.59 -11.38 -16.76
N ALA A 121 17.53 -10.46 -16.56
CA ALA A 121 18.90 -10.62 -17.05
C ALA A 121 19.59 -11.87 -16.46
N ALA A 122 19.35 -12.16 -15.17
CA ALA A 122 19.83 -13.39 -14.57
C ALA A 122 19.20 -14.64 -15.22
N LEU A 123 17.88 -14.62 -15.47
CA LEU A 123 17.13 -15.71 -16.12
C LEU A 123 17.42 -15.89 -17.62
N GLU A 124 17.96 -14.88 -18.31
CA GLU A 124 18.46 -15.02 -19.68
C GLU A 124 19.88 -15.61 -19.71
N SER A 125 20.67 -15.33 -18.67
CA SER A 125 22.10 -15.67 -18.67
C SER A 125 22.43 -17.14 -18.37
N GLY A 126 21.48 -17.92 -17.84
CA GLY A 126 21.77 -19.29 -17.43
C GLY A 126 21.10 -20.37 -18.28
N GLU A 127 21.71 -21.55 -18.20
CA GLU A 127 21.25 -22.76 -18.87
C GLU A 127 20.36 -23.58 -17.93
N ALA A 128 19.23 -24.04 -18.47
CA ALA A 128 18.21 -24.95 -17.91
C ALA A 128 17.76 -24.64 -16.47
N TRP A 129 16.56 -24.06 -16.36
CA TRP A 129 15.91 -23.77 -15.08
C TRP A 129 15.09 -24.97 -14.58
N PRO A 130 15.06 -25.25 -13.27
CA PRO A 130 14.38 -26.41 -12.70
C PRO A 130 12.85 -26.29 -12.70
N MET A 131 12.32 -25.13 -13.08
CA MET A 131 10.91 -24.88 -13.32
C MET A 131 10.76 -23.81 -14.40
N PRO A 132 9.60 -23.75 -15.10
CA PRO A 132 9.27 -22.61 -15.93
C PRO A 132 9.04 -21.38 -15.04
N ILE A 133 9.63 -20.24 -15.40
CA ILE A 133 9.58 -18.99 -14.62
C ILE A 133 9.05 -17.86 -15.50
N LYS A 134 8.05 -17.13 -15.00
CA LYS A 134 7.52 -15.89 -15.57
C LYS A 134 7.81 -14.72 -14.62
N VAL A 135 8.10 -13.56 -15.19
CA VAL A 135 8.22 -12.30 -14.43
C VAL A 135 7.06 -11.40 -14.83
N THR A 136 6.38 -10.82 -13.84
CA THR A 136 5.28 -9.89 -14.04
C THR A 136 5.60 -8.59 -13.29
N VAL A 137 5.45 -7.46 -13.95
CA VAL A 137 5.42 -6.14 -13.32
C VAL A 137 3.98 -5.65 -13.38
N LEU A 138 3.44 -5.26 -12.23
CA LEU A 138 2.13 -4.64 -12.14
C LEU A 138 2.29 -3.17 -11.76
N GLY A 139 1.74 -2.30 -12.59
CA GLY A 139 1.50 -0.91 -12.23
C GLY A 139 0.24 -0.79 -11.40
N THR A 140 0.38 -0.26 -10.19
CA THR A 140 -0.67 -0.20 -9.18
C THR A 140 -0.94 1.26 -8.83
N PRO A 141 -2.00 1.86 -9.40
CA PRO A 141 -2.35 3.26 -9.13
C PRO A 141 -3.00 3.42 -7.75
N ALA A 142 -3.20 4.68 -7.34
CA ALA A 142 -4.06 5.08 -6.23
C ALA A 142 -3.77 4.34 -4.91
N GLU A 143 -2.52 4.33 -4.44
CA GLU A 143 -2.24 3.78 -3.12
C GLU A 143 -2.61 4.78 -2.01
N GLU A 144 -2.34 6.07 -2.23
CA GLU A 144 -2.57 7.16 -1.27
C GLU A 144 -4.06 7.54 -1.12
N ASP A 145 -4.93 7.01 -1.99
CA ASP A 145 -6.37 7.21 -1.95
C ASP A 145 -7.11 6.01 -2.52
N GLU A 146 -8.28 5.67 -1.98
CA GLU A 146 -9.11 4.49 -2.23
C GLU A 146 -8.42 3.11 -2.36
N GLY A 147 -7.11 2.94 -2.54
CA GLY A 147 -6.39 1.66 -2.61
C GLY A 147 -6.60 0.89 -3.93
N GLY A 148 -5.92 1.31 -5.01
CA GLY A 148 -6.04 0.70 -6.33
C GLY A 148 -5.62 -0.76 -6.42
N LYS A 149 -4.72 -1.26 -5.54
CA LYS A 149 -4.41 -2.71 -5.47
C LYS A 149 -5.61 -3.51 -5.00
N ILE A 150 -6.48 -2.94 -4.19
CA ILE A 150 -7.71 -3.59 -3.71
C ILE A 150 -8.69 -3.79 -4.86
N ASP A 151 -8.80 -2.80 -5.75
CA ASP A 151 -9.60 -2.93 -6.97
C ASP A 151 -8.97 -3.91 -7.96
N LEU A 152 -7.65 -3.86 -8.17
CA LEU A 152 -6.93 -4.84 -8.99
C LEU A 152 -7.10 -6.28 -8.46
N LEU A 153 -7.08 -6.48 -7.15
CA LEU A 153 -7.35 -7.78 -6.51
C LEU A 153 -8.75 -8.30 -6.84
N ARG A 154 -9.78 -7.45 -6.76
CA ARG A 154 -11.16 -7.83 -7.13
C ARG A 154 -11.30 -8.21 -8.59
N GLU A 155 -10.55 -7.55 -9.46
CA GLU A 155 -10.52 -7.81 -10.90
C GLU A 155 -9.62 -8.99 -11.30
N GLY A 156 -9.04 -9.70 -10.32
CA GLY A 156 -8.24 -10.91 -10.52
C GLY A 156 -6.81 -10.65 -11.03
N ALA A 157 -6.27 -9.44 -10.83
CA ALA A 157 -4.94 -9.07 -11.34
C ALA A 157 -3.78 -9.85 -10.71
N PHE A 158 -3.99 -10.46 -9.54
CA PHE A 158 -2.98 -11.16 -8.76
C PHE A 158 -3.13 -12.69 -8.75
N GLU A 159 -4.16 -13.25 -9.40
CA GLU A 159 -4.51 -14.69 -9.30
C GLU A 159 -3.41 -15.63 -9.81
N ASP A 160 -2.60 -15.18 -10.78
CA ASP A 160 -1.54 -15.96 -11.40
C ASP A 160 -0.14 -15.69 -10.80
N LEU A 161 -0.04 -14.95 -9.69
CA LEU A 161 1.23 -14.63 -9.02
C LEU A 161 1.53 -15.60 -7.88
N ASP A 162 2.76 -16.10 -7.82
CA ASP A 162 3.21 -17.03 -6.77
C ASP A 162 3.89 -16.33 -5.59
N VAL A 163 4.51 -15.17 -5.86
CA VAL A 163 5.20 -14.34 -4.87
C VAL A 163 5.33 -12.91 -5.42
N VAL A 164 5.15 -11.90 -4.57
CA VAL A 164 5.24 -10.48 -4.97
C VAL A 164 6.28 -9.70 -4.16
N PHE A 165 6.91 -8.74 -4.81
CA PHE A 165 7.94 -7.88 -4.24
C PHE A 165 7.61 -6.41 -4.53
N MET A 166 7.73 -5.59 -3.50
CA MET A 166 7.66 -4.13 -3.58
C MET A 166 8.54 -3.57 -2.47
N ALA A 167 9.06 -2.35 -2.59
CA ALA A 167 9.75 -1.70 -1.48
C ALA A 167 9.46 -0.21 -1.46
N HIS A 168 9.39 0.33 -0.25
CA HIS A 168 8.94 1.70 0.00
C HIS A 168 10.10 2.57 0.49
N PRO A 169 10.31 3.78 -0.07
CA PRO A 169 11.35 4.68 0.43
C PRO A 169 10.97 5.24 1.81
N SER A 170 11.96 5.41 2.69
CA SER A 170 11.79 6.02 4.01
C SER A 170 13.09 6.68 4.49
N GLN A 171 13.12 7.10 5.75
CA GLN A 171 14.33 7.60 6.43
C GLN A 171 15.30 6.49 6.84
N GLU A 172 14.89 5.23 6.78
CA GLU A 172 15.66 4.12 7.35
C GLU A 172 15.54 2.86 6.49
N ASP A 173 16.54 1.98 6.56
CA ASP A 173 16.41 0.63 6.01
C ASP A 173 15.68 -0.25 7.04
N ALA A 174 14.55 -0.87 6.67
CA ALA A 174 13.84 -1.81 7.52
C ALA A 174 13.28 -2.97 6.69
N THR A 175 13.36 -4.20 7.19
CA THR A 175 12.75 -5.36 6.51
C THR A 175 11.22 -5.36 6.64
N TYR A 176 10.72 -4.68 7.66
CA TYR A 176 9.30 -4.52 7.96
C TYR A 176 9.10 -3.33 8.89
N ILE A 177 8.11 -2.49 8.58
CA ILE A 177 7.53 -1.51 9.50
C ILE A 177 6.07 -1.92 9.72
N PRO A 178 5.55 -1.91 10.96
CA PRO A 178 4.17 -2.31 11.20
C PRO A 178 3.16 -1.37 10.55
N ASP A 179 2.50 -1.87 9.51
CA ASP A 179 1.34 -1.25 8.88
C ASP A 179 0.04 -1.80 9.49
N VAL A 180 -0.92 -0.90 9.75
CA VAL A 180 -2.18 -1.23 10.43
C VAL A 180 -3.34 -1.16 9.47
N ALA A 181 -4.40 -1.90 9.79
CA ALA A 181 -5.63 -1.85 9.04
C ALA A 181 -6.37 -0.53 9.30
N GLU A 182 -7.04 -0.01 8.26
CA GLU A 182 -7.73 1.26 8.27
C GLU A 182 -9.08 1.22 7.55
N HIS A 183 -10.04 2.00 8.05
CA HIS A 183 -11.23 2.38 7.28
C HIS A 183 -11.61 3.84 7.51
N ASP A 184 -11.83 4.57 6.43
CA ASP A 184 -12.18 5.99 6.47
C ASP A 184 -13.68 6.22 6.39
N VAL A 185 -14.12 7.34 6.95
CA VAL A 185 -15.51 7.77 6.91
C VAL A 185 -15.64 9.29 6.84
N VAL A 186 -16.47 9.74 5.91
CA VAL A 186 -17.01 11.10 5.87
C VAL A 186 -18.39 11.12 6.51
N ILE A 187 -18.60 12.04 7.44
CA ILE A 187 -19.84 12.20 8.21
C ILE A 187 -20.47 13.53 7.81
N LYS A 188 -21.70 13.49 7.29
CA LYS A 188 -22.44 14.69 6.90
C LYS A 188 -23.70 14.82 7.74
N TYR A 189 -23.81 15.91 8.50
CA TYR A 189 -25.04 16.23 9.22
C TYR A 189 -25.85 17.26 8.45
N HIS A 190 -27.16 17.02 8.38
CA HIS A 190 -28.13 17.93 7.79
C HIS A 190 -29.15 18.37 8.83
N GLY A 191 -29.32 19.68 8.95
CA GLY A 191 -30.24 20.35 9.85
C GLY A 191 -31.10 21.38 9.11
N ARG A 192 -31.32 22.53 9.75
CA ARG A 192 -32.17 23.61 9.22
C ARG A 192 -31.68 24.96 9.71
N ALA A 193 -31.40 25.86 8.77
CA ALA A 193 -30.87 27.17 9.09
C ALA A 193 -31.94 28.06 9.72
N SER A 194 -31.53 28.91 10.65
CA SER A 194 -32.36 29.96 11.23
C SER A 194 -31.50 31.09 11.75
N HIS A 195 -32.08 32.27 11.94
CA HIS A 195 -31.39 33.40 12.54
C HIS A 195 -31.12 33.12 14.02
N ALA A 196 -29.84 33.00 14.39
CA ALA A 196 -29.42 32.50 15.69
C ALA A 196 -30.01 33.27 16.88
N SER A 197 -30.16 34.60 16.76
CA SER A 197 -30.73 35.43 17.84
C SER A 197 -32.23 35.65 17.76
N ALA A 198 -32.85 35.50 16.58
CA ALA A 198 -34.22 35.97 16.36
C ALA A 198 -35.22 34.82 16.43
N TYR A 199 -34.89 33.67 15.84
CA TYR A 199 -35.77 32.51 15.77
C TYR A 199 -35.01 31.18 16.00
N PRO A 200 -34.15 31.06 17.03
CA PRO A 200 -33.33 29.86 17.21
C PRO A 200 -34.14 28.56 17.32
N TRP A 201 -35.36 28.62 17.87
CA TRP A 201 -36.27 27.47 17.98
C TRP A 201 -36.78 26.93 16.64
N GLU A 202 -36.63 27.70 15.55
CA GLU A 202 -36.91 27.21 14.19
C GLU A 202 -35.69 26.52 13.57
N GLY A 203 -34.51 26.56 14.19
CA GLY A 203 -33.30 25.93 13.67
C GLY A 203 -33.13 24.46 14.09
N VAL A 204 -32.33 23.72 13.31
CA VAL A 204 -31.77 22.42 13.68
C VAL A 204 -30.28 22.51 13.39
N ASN A 205 -29.44 22.51 14.43
CA ASN A 205 -28.04 22.94 14.32
C ASN A 205 -27.10 21.79 13.96
N ALA A 206 -26.63 21.75 12.71
CA ALA A 206 -25.70 20.74 12.22
C ALA A 206 -24.29 20.89 12.82
N LEU A 207 -23.85 22.10 13.21
CA LEU A 207 -22.58 22.28 13.89
C LEU A 207 -22.61 21.66 15.29
N ASP A 208 -23.72 21.79 16.02
CA ASP A 208 -23.86 21.15 17.33
C ASP A 208 -23.78 19.62 17.20
N ALA A 209 -24.34 19.04 16.14
CA ALA A 209 -24.20 17.61 15.86
C ALA A 209 -22.73 17.22 15.62
N ALA A 210 -21.97 18.01 14.87
CA ALA A 210 -20.54 17.78 14.67
C ALA A 210 -19.73 17.86 15.98
N VAL A 211 -19.99 18.87 16.81
CA VAL A 211 -19.31 19.02 18.10
C VAL A 211 -19.66 17.86 19.03
N MET A 212 -20.94 17.48 19.11
CA MET A 212 -21.37 16.32 19.90
C MET A 212 -20.73 15.03 19.40
N ALA A 213 -20.66 14.80 18.09
CA ALA A 213 -19.97 13.65 17.51
C ALA A 213 -18.49 13.61 17.92
N TYR A 214 -17.80 14.75 17.84
CA TYR A 214 -16.40 14.87 18.25
C TYR A 214 -16.22 14.55 19.75
N THR A 215 -17.12 15.06 20.60
CA THR A 215 -17.14 14.75 22.04
C THR A 215 -17.43 13.28 22.31
N ASN A 216 -18.41 12.69 21.63
CA ASN A 216 -18.79 11.28 21.77
C ASN A 216 -17.60 10.37 21.45
N VAL A 217 -16.90 10.62 20.34
CA VAL A 217 -15.68 9.88 19.98
C VAL A 217 -14.58 10.10 21.01
N SER A 218 -14.44 11.32 21.55
CA SER A 218 -13.44 11.61 22.58
C SER A 218 -13.62 10.76 23.84
N VAL A 219 -14.85 10.65 24.35
CA VAL A 219 -15.13 9.82 25.54
C VAL A 219 -15.15 8.31 25.23
N LEU A 220 -15.47 7.91 23.99
CA LEU A 220 -15.38 6.52 23.54
C LEU A 220 -13.96 5.96 23.69
N ARG A 221 -12.91 6.79 23.56
CA ARG A 221 -11.50 6.36 23.62
C ARG A 221 -11.13 5.60 24.89
N GLN A 222 -11.80 5.84 26.02
CA GLN A 222 -11.59 5.06 27.26
C GLN A 222 -11.93 3.56 27.08
N GLN A 223 -12.85 3.24 26.16
CA GLN A 223 -13.37 1.89 25.92
C GLN A 223 -12.86 1.25 24.62
N LEU A 224 -11.73 1.75 24.10
CA LEU A 224 -11.01 1.17 22.97
C LEU A 224 -9.85 0.31 23.46
N LYS A 225 -9.39 -0.62 22.61
CA LYS A 225 -8.13 -1.31 22.88
C LYS A 225 -6.96 -0.32 22.83
N PRO A 226 -5.87 -0.53 23.61
CA PRO A 226 -4.74 0.39 23.68
C PRO A 226 -4.04 0.70 22.34
N ASP A 227 -4.19 -0.19 21.36
CA ASP A 227 -3.57 -0.17 20.03
C ASP A 227 -4.53 0.31 18.92
N TRP A 228 -5.79 0.62 19.25
CA TRP A 228 -6.76 1.19 18.30
C TRP A 228 -6.67 2.72 18.26
N ARG A 229 -6.86 3.32 17.08
CA ARG A 229 -6.83 4.78 16.91
C ARG A 229 -8.06 5.27 16.15
N ILE A 230 -8.53 6.44 16.55
CA ILE A 230 -9.61 7.18 15.90
C ILE A 230 -9.23 8.66 15.94
N HIS A 231 -9.05 9.25 14.76
CA HIS A 231 -8.69 10.65 14.58
C HIS A 231 -9.48 11.23 13.41
N GLY A 232 -9.77 12.52 13.48
CA GLY A 232 -10.60 13.19 12.49
C GLY A 232 -10.65 14.69 12.69
N ILE A 233 -11.25 15.36 11.72
CA ILE A 233 -11.37 16.82 11.62
C ILE A 233 -12.81 17.22 11.28
N ILE A 234 -13.13 18.51 11.50
CA ILE A 234 -14.35 19.13 10.97
C ILE A 234 -13.95 19.89 9.70
N ARG A 235 -14.35 19.37 8.53
CA ARG A 235 -14.08 19.99 7.22
C ARG A 235 -14.96 21.21 6.99
N HIS A 236 -16.23 21.13 7.42
CA HIS A 236 -17.19 22.23 7.33
C HIS A 236 -18.00 22.38 8.61
N GLY A 237 -17.95 23.57 9.23
CA GLY A 237 -18.61 23.86 10.51
C GLY A 237 -19.57 25.05 10.47
N GLY A 238 -19.96 25.53 9.29
CA GLY A 238 -20.80 26.72 9.12
C GLY A 238 -20.02 27.96 8.67
N VAL A 239 -20.76 28.99 8.22
CA VAL A 239 -20.21 30.14 7.49
C VAL A 239 -20.25 31.45 8.30
N LYS A 240 -21.30 31.68 9.09
CA LYS A 240 -21.47 32.92 9.89
C LYS A 240 -22.08 32.63 11.27
N PRO A 241 -21.59 33.27 12.35
CA PRO A 241 -22.11 33.04 13.71
C PRO A 241 -23.58 33.42 13.94
N ASN A 242 -24.16 34.32 13.14
CA ASN A 242 -25.55 34.75 13.29
C ASN A 242 -26.56 33.86 12.52
N ILE A 243 -26.08 32.80 11.86
CA ILE A 243 -26.89 31.83 11.12
C ILE A 243 -26.62 30.46 11.74
N ILE A 244 -27.67 29.78 12.20
CA ILE A 244 -27.56 28.37 12.64
C ILE A 244 -27.14 27.53 11.42
N PRO A 245 -26.03 26.77 11.48
CA PRO A 245 -25.61 25.92 10.37
C PRO A 245 -26.62 24.80 10.09
N ASP A 246 -27.04 24.68 8.83
CA ASP A 246 -27.87 23.58 8.32
C ASP A 246 -27.04 22.41 7.78
N TYR A 247 -25.73 22.59 7.64
CA TYR A 247 -24.81 21.56 7.17
C TYR A 247 -23.48 21.58 7.94
N SER A 248 -22.99 20.40 8.30
CA SER A 248 -21.63 20.19 8.77
C SER A 248 -21.05 18.89 8.22
N GLU A 249 -19.72 18.86 8.08
CA GLU A 249 -18.99 17.73 7.53
C GLU A 249 -17.76 17.43 8.38
N LEU A 250 -17.58 16.17 8.73
CA LEU A 250 -16.40 15.64 9.40
C LEU A 250 -15.78 14.52 8.57
N GLU A 251 -14.51 14.27 8.82
CA GLU A 251 -13.76 13.15 8.26
C GLU A 251 -12.99 12.47 9.37
N TYR A 252 -13.04 11.14 9.41
CA TYR A 252 -12.38 10.31 10.41
C TYR A 252 -11.73 9.08 9.79
N TYR A 253 -10.57 8.72 10.33
CA TYR A 253 -9.89 7.45 10.05
C TYR A 253 -9.98 6.52 11.27
N LEU A 254 -10.23 5.24 11.01
CA LEU A 254 -10.37 4.20 12.02
C LEU A 254 -9.24 3.19 11.84
N ARG A 255 -8.33 3.08 12.80
CA ARG A 255 -7.16 2.20 12.69
C ARG A 255 -7.11 1.13 13.77
N THR A 256 -6.77 -0.08 13.35
CA THR A 256 -6.62 -1.25 14.22
C THR A 256 -5.46 -2.11 13.75
N PRO A 257 -4.72 -2.81 14.64
CA PRO A 257 -3.62 -3.68 14.20
C PRO A 257 -4.02 -4.84 13.30
N SER A 258 -5.31 -5.17 13.21
CA SER A 258 -5.81 -6.17 12.29
C SER A 258 -7.18 -5.80 11.74
N TYR A 259 -7.41 -6.01 10.44
CA TYR A 259 -8.64 -5.69 9.72
C TYR A 259 -9.89 -6.29 10.37
N ARG A 260 -9.72 -7.40 11.09
CA ARG A 260 -10.80 -8.11 11.80
C ARG A 260 -11.38 -7.34 12.97
N ASP A 261 -10.63 -6.36 13.47
CA ASP A 261 -11.08 -5.47 14.53
C ASP A 261 -11.83 -4.24 13.95
N LEU A 262 -11.66 -3.93 12.65
CA LEU A 262 -12.35 -2.81 11.98
C LEU A 262 -13.87 -2.84 12.16
N PRO A 263 -14.60 -3.97 12.00
CA PRO A 263 -16.04 -3.99 12.23
C PRO A 263 -16.44 -3.58 13.65
N SER A 264 -15.62 -3.92 14.65
CA SER A 264 -15.93 -3.60 16.05
C SER A 264 -15.68 -2.13 16.39
N ILE A 265 -14.59 -1.53 15.89
CA ILE A 265 -14.35 -0.09 16.10
C ILE A 265 -15.36 0.73 15.29
N LYS A 266 -15.68 0.31 14.07
CA LYS A 266 -16.68 0.90 13.19
C LYS A 266 -18.05 0.98 13.86
N ALA A 267 -18.57 -0.14 14.38
CA ALA A 267 -19.87 -0.15 15.06
C ALA A 267 -19.92 0.82 16.26
N LYS A 268 -18.81 0.96 17.01
CA LYS A 268 -18.72 1.90 18.14
C LYS A 268 -18.78 3.36 17.68
N VAL A 269 -18.05 3.73 16.62
CA VAL A 269 -18.05 5.12 16.14
C VAL A 269 -19.33 5.49 15.40
N GLU A 270 -19.92 4.56 14.65
CA GLU A 270 -21.21 4.77 13.99
C GLU A 270 -22.28 5.14 15.03
N ALA A 271 -22.31 4.44 16.16
CA ALA A 271 -23.21 4.77 17.27
C ALA A 271 -22.96 6.19 17.82
N CYS A 272 -21.70 6.63 17.92
CA CYS A 272 -21.38 8.00 18.34
C CYS A 272 -21.91 9.05 17.36
N PHE A 273 -21.79 8.80 16.06
CA PHE A 273 -22.26 9.72 15.02
C PHE A 273 -23.80 9.77 14.94
N GLN A 274 -24.44 8.60 14.97
CA GLN A 274 -25.90 8.51 14.99
C GLN A 274 -26.51 9.14 16.25
N ALA A 275 -25.89 8.97 17.42
CA ALA A 275 -26.35 9.58 18.65
C ALA A 275 -26.31 11.11 18.60
N ALA A 276 -25.30 11.71 17.96
CA ALA A 276 -25.22 13.15 17.78
C ALA A 276 -26.32 13.69 16.87
N ALA A 277 -26.65 12.97 15.79
CA ALA A 277 -27.79 13.30 14.93
C ALA A 277 -29.10 13.27 15.73
N LEU A 278 -29.34 12.17 16.45
CA LEU A 278 -30.55 11.97 17.24
C LEU A 278 -30.73 13.06 18.30
N ALA A 279 -29.67 13.39 19.04
CA ALA A 279 -29.74 14.37 20.13
C ALA A 279 -30.01 15.81 19.66
N THR A 280 -29.61 16.15 18.43
CA THR A 280 -29.76 17.49 17.86
C THR A 280 -30.96 17.63 16.93
N GLY A 281 -31.62 16.52 16.59
CA GLY A 281 -32.69 16.47 15.59
C GLY A 281 -32.18 16.54 14.14
N CYS A 282 -30.87 16.42 13.90
CA CYS A 282 -30.30 16.33 12.56
C CYS A 282 -30.52 14.94 11.95
N THR A 283 -30.39 14.86 10.63
CA THR A 283 -30.11 13.59 9.94
C THR A 283 -28.61 13.46 9.69
N VAL A 284 -28.11 12.22 9.56
CA VAL A 284 -26.70 11.95 9.28
C VAL A 284 -26.54 10.99 8.11
N GLU A 285 -25.59 11.29 7.23
CA GLU A 285 -25.08 10.40 6.20
C GLU A 285 -23.67 9.96 6.59
N LEU A 286 -23.42 8.65 6.59
CA LEU A 286 -22.12 8.04 6.88
C LEU A 286 -21.57 7.42 5.61
N LEU A 287 -20.58 8.08 5.02
CA LEU A 287 -19.94 7.69 3.78
C LEU A 287 -18.61 7.02 4.11
N PHE A 288 -18.65 5.71 4.32
CA PHE A 288 -17.42 4.93 4.46
C PHE A 288 -16.72 4.79 3.11
N ALA A 289 -15.39 4.86 3.12
CA ALA A 289 -14.60 4.55 1.94
C ALA A 289 -14.98 3.16 1.39
N ARG A 290 -14.97 3.02 0.07
CA ARG A 290 -15.31 1.77 -0.59
C ARG A 290 -14.38 0.63 -0.15
N ASN A 291 -13.11 0.95 0.05
CA ASN A 291 -12.04 0.00 0.32
C ASN A 291 -11.57 0.12 1.77
N GLN A 292 -11.08 -1.00 2.30
CA GLN A 292 -10.48 -1.10 3.63
C GLN A 292 -9.04 -1.55 3.45
N PHE A 293 -8.12 -0.83 4.06
CA PHE A 293 -6.71 -1.18 4.05
C PHE A 293 -6.47 -2.21 5.14
N TYR A 294 -5.73 -3.27 4.82
CA TYR A 294 -5.42 -4.34 5.77
C TYR A 294 -4.00 -4.19 6.31
N GLU A 295 -3.73 -4.84 7.43
CA GLU A 295 -2.37 -5.04 7.91
C GLU A 295 -1.54 -5.89 6.93
N ILE A 296 -0.22 -5.77 7.01
CA ILE A 296 0.68 -6.64 6.23
C ILE A 296 0.81 -8.00 6.89
N VAL A 297 0.55 -9.06 6.13
CA VAL A 297 0.84 -10.44 6.50
C VAL A 297 2.33 -10.71 6.23
N ARG A 298 3.10 -10.78 7.32
CA ARG A 298 4.54 -10.98 7.26
C ARG A 298 4.94 -12.35 6.70
N ASN A 299 6.02 -12.36 5.91
CA ASN A 299 6.69 -13.57 5.45
C ASN A 299 8.16 -13.54 5.89
N HIS A 300 8.48 -14.22 6.99
CA HIS A 300 9.79 -14.15 7.61
C HIS A 300 10.89 -14.72 6.71
N THR A 301 10.58 -15.72 5.89
CA THR A 301 11.56 -16.23 4.92
C THR A 301 11.94 -15.16 3.89
N LEU A 302 10.99 -14.39 3.37
CA LEU A 302 11.31 -13.26 2.48
C LEU A 302 12.09 -12.17 3.21
N GLU A 303 11.68 -11.81 4.44
CA GLU A 303 12.37 -10.81 5.27
C GLU A 303 13.84 -11.19 5.51
N ASP A 304 14.12 -12.44 5.91
CA ASP A 304 15.47 -12.94 6.20
C ASP A 304 16.36 -12.93 4.94
N LEU A 305 15.80 -13.35 3.79
CA LEU A 305 16.51 -13.35 2.51
C LEU A 305 16.83 -11.92 2.06
N TYR A 306 15.86 -11.00 2.16
CA TYR A 306 16.04 -9.60 1.86
C TYR A 306 17.08 -8.95 2.77
N GLU A 307 17.01 -9.18 4.08
CA GLU A 307 17.95 -8.63 5.05
C GLU A 307 19.38 -9.08 4.73
N LYS A 308 19.57 -10.38 4.45
CA LYS A 308 20.87 -10.94 4.08
C LYS A 308 21.42 -10.31 2.81
N ASN A 309 20.60 -10.18 1.76
CA ASN A 309 21.02 -9.57 0.50
C ASN A 309 21.31 -8.08 0.66
N GLY A 310 20.45 -7.33 1.35
CA GLY A 310 20.64 -5.92 1.65
C GLY A 310 21.92 -5.66 2.45
N LYS A 311 22.20 -6.45 3.49
CA LYS A 311 23.46 -6.35 4.26
C LYS A 311 24.69 -6.57 3.38
N SER A 312 24.62 -7.48 2.42
CA SER A 312 25.72 -7.71 1.46
C SER A 312 25.95 -6.54 0.50
N LEU A 313 24.94 -5.66 0.34
CA LEU A 313 24.99 -4.42 -0.43
C LEU A 313 25.21 -3.18 0.45
N GLY A 314 25.47 -3.35 1.75
CA GLY A 314 25.75 -2.26 2.68
C GLY A 314 24.51 -1.57 3.29
N MET A 315 23.34 -2.21 3.28
CA MET A 315 22.15 -1.73 4.01
C MET A 315 22.27 -2.01 5.51
N ASN A 316 21.76 -1.09 6.33
CA ASN A 316 21.79 -1.21 7.79
C ASN A 316 20.36 -1.25 8.33
N PHE A 317 19.85 -2.44 8.61
CA PHE A 317 18.47 -2.61 9.00
C PHE A 317 18.20 -2.25 10.45
N ILE A 318 17.17 -1.43 10.68
CA ILE A 318 16.60 -1.17 11.99
C ILE A 318 15.37 -2.03 12.23
N THR A 319 14.98 -2.18 13.50
CA THR A 319 13.70 -2.77 13.89
C THR A 319 12.78 -1.68 14.37
N VAL A 320 11.72 -1.40 13.60
CA VAL A 320 10.66 -0.48 14.01
C VAL A 320 9.57 -1.27 14.73
N LYS A 321 9.23 -0.87 15.96
CA LYS A 321 8.23 -1.56 16.79
C LYS A 321 6.87 -0.87 16.82
N ASN A 322 6.83 0.41 16.54
CA ASN A 322 5.60 1.19 16.60
C ASN A 322 5.01 1.30 15.20
N SER A 323 3.69 1.15 15.10
CA SER A 323 2.95 1.33 13.86
C SER A 323 2.93 2.79 13.41
N SER A 324 3.12 3.03 12.12
CA SER A 324 3.08 4.39 11.55
C SER A 324 2.12 4.56 10.36
N GLY A 325 1.92 3.53 9.53
CA GLY A 325 1.24 3.65 8.24
C GLY A 325 0.13 2.62 8.00
N SER A 326 -0.48 2.75 6.83
CA SER A 326 -1.46 1.85 6.24
C SER A 326 -1.17 1.84 4.74
N THR A 327 -1.23 0.66 4.11
CA THR A 327 -0.96 0.50 2.68
C THR A 327 -1.83 -0.60 2.10
N ASP A 328 -2.30 -0.43 0.87
CA ASP A 328 -3.11 -1.44 0.18
C ASP A 328 -2.27 -2.68 -0.22
N PHE A 329 -0.94 -2.62 -0.10
CA PHE A 329 -0.08 -3.80 -0.15
C PHE A 329 -0.43 -4.81 0.94
N GLY A 330 -0.95 -4.37 2.09
CA GLY A 330 -1.50 -5.24 3.12
C GLY A 330 -2.54 -6.19 2.54
N ASN A 331 -3.50 -5.67 1.77
CA ASN A 331 -4.51 -6.47 1.10
C ASN A 331 -3.91 -7.48 0.10
N VAL A 332 -2.83 -7.09 -0.61
CA VAL A 332 -2.10 -8.01 -1.50
C VAL A 332 -1.47 -9.16 -0.71
N THR A 333 -0.87 -8.88 0.45
CA THR A 333 -0.29 -9.93 1.30
C THR A 333 -1.32 -10.87 1.93
N HIS A 334 -2.61 -10.51 1.91
CA HIS A 334 -3.70 -11.44 2.22
C HIS A 334 -4.13 -12.27 1.01
N ALA A 335 -3.66 -11.99 -0.21
CA ALA A 335 -4.00 -12.74 -1.43
C ALA A 335 -2.83 -13.61 -1.91
N VAL A 336 -1.60 -13.07 -1.89
CA VAL A 336 -0.37 -13.68 -2.42
C VAL A 336 0.76 -13.42 -1.40
N PRO A 337 1.67 -14.38 -1.13
CA PRO A 337 2.83 -14.10 -0.29
C PRO A 337 3.69 -12.99 -0.90
N GLY A 338 4.15 -12.06 -0.07
CA GLY A 338 5.01 -10.98 -0.55
C GLY A 338 5.81 -10.29 0.54
N ILE A 339 6.63 -9.34 0.13
CA ILE A 339 7.43 -8.48 1.00
C ILE A 339 7.31 -7.02 0.58
N HIS A 340 7.25 -6.15 1.60
CA HIS A 340 7.22 -4.69 1.50
C HIS A 340 8.20 -4.09 2.51
N PRO A 341 9.52 -4.18 2.25
CA PRO A 341 10.52 -3.55 3.10
C PRO A 341 10.59 -2.05 2.82
N TYR A 342 11.23 -1.35 3.74
CA TYR A 342 11.51 0.07 3.63
C TYR A 342 13.01 0.30 3.40
N PHE A 343 13.36 1.35 2.67
CA PHE A 343 14.76 1.68 2.37
C PHE A 343 15.07 3.17 2.52
N TYR A 344 16.25 3.47 3.04
CA TYR A 344 16.75 4.82 3.18
C TYR A 344 17.00 5.48 1.82
N ILE A 345 16.70 6.77 1.66
CA ILE A 345 16.94 7.50 0.39
C ILE A 345 18.03 8.58 0.47
N GLY A 346 18.86 8.60 1.52
CA GLY A 346 19.89 9.63 1.67
C GLY A 346 19.38 10.93 2.33
N SER A 347 18.22 10.91 2.98
CA SER A 347 17.60 12.08 3.60
C SER A 347 16.89 11.74 4.90
N GLU A 348 16.97 12.66 5.86
CA GLU A 348 16.21 12.66 7.12
C GLU A 348 14.83 13.31 6.98
N ALA A 349 14.39 13.64 5.76
CA ALA A 349 13.04 14.17 5.55
C ALA A 349 11.99 13.10 5.90
N LEU A 350 10.84 13.52 6.45
CA LEU A 350 9.72 12.63 6.76
C LEU A 350 8.78 12.51 5.55
N ASN A 351 8.27 11.32 5.24
CA ASN A 351 7.22 11.14 4.24
C ASN A 351 6.06 12.13 4.48
N HIS A 352 5.41 12.56 3.39
CA HIS A 352 4.28 13.51 3.35
C HIS A 352 4.68 14.95 3.73
N THR A 353 5.95 15.30 3.50
CA THR A 353 6.46 16.67 3.64
C THR A 353 7.02 17.20 2.31
N PRO A 354 6.98 18.52 2.04
CA PRO A 354 7.64 19.10 0.88
C PRO A 354 9.14 18.77 0.79
N GLU A 355 9.81 18.65 1.94
CA GLU A 355 11.21 18.25 2.03
C GLU A 355 11.43 16.83 1.49
N TYR A 356 10.48 15.92 1.70
CA TYR A 356 10.55 14.56 1.17
C TYR A 356 10.35 14.51 -0.33
N THR A 357 9.47 15.35 -0.89
CA THR A 357 9.34 15.49 -2.35
C THR A 357 10.66 15.93 -2.98
N ALA A 358 11.36 16.88 -2.36
CA ALA A 358 12.67 17.28 -2.83
C ALA A 358 13.69 16.13 -2.74
N ALA A 359 13.66 15.36 -1.64
CA ALA A 359 14.55 14.23 -1.43
C ALA A 359 14.27 13.06 -2.41
N SER A 360 13.01 12.76 -2.71
CA SER A 360 12.62 11.66 -3.61
C SER A 360 12.96 11.94 -5.08
N GLY A 361 13.14 13.21 -5.45
CA GLY A 361 13.65 13.62 -6.76
C GLY A 361 15.14 13.91 -6.81
N ALA A 362 15.87 13.75 -5.70
CA ALA A 362 17.28 14.09 -5.61
C ALA A 362 18.18 13.02 -6.26
N ALA A 363 19.30 13.45 -6.84
CA ALA A 363 20.27 12.54 -7.43
C ALA A 363 20.88 11.58 -6.38
N GLU A 364 20.96 12.01 -5.13
CA GLU A 364 21.43 11.22 -3.99
C GLU A 364 20.56 9.97 -3.75
N ALA A 365 19.25 10.06 -3.97
CA ALA A 365 18.32 8.95 -3.76
C ALA A 365 18.55 7.77 -4.73
N GLN A 366 19.17 8.03 -5.88
CA GLN A 366 19.38 7.03 -6.94
C GLN A 366 20.27 5.87 -6.49
N PHE A 367 21.35 6.15 -5.76
CA PHE A 367 22.22 5.09 -5.25
C PHE A 367 21.43 4.11 -4.38
N TYR A 368 20.62 4.64 -3.47
CA TYR A 368 19.86 3.83 -2.54
C TYR A 368 18.70 3.08 -3.21
N THR A 369 18.01 3.72 -4.15
CA THR A 369 16.93 3.12 -4.95
C THR A 369 17.43 1.90 -5.73
N LEU A 370 18.54 2.04 -6.45
CA LEU A 370 19.13 0.92 -7.19
C LEU A 370 19.73 -0.16 -6.27
N ARG A 371 20.24 0.21 -5.10
CA ARG A 371 20.68 -0.74 -4.06
C ARG A 371 19.51 -1.61 -3.58
N THR A 372 18.34 -1.02 -3.34
CA THR A 372 17.11 -1.72 -2.95
C THR A 372 16.61 -2.63 -4.07
N ALA A 373 16.58 -2.14 -5.32
CA ALA A 373 16.19 -2.96 -6.47
C ALA A 373 17.07 -4.21 -6.63
N LYS A 374 18.39 -4.07 -6.43
CA LYS A 374 19.33 -5.20 -6.39
C LYS A 374 19.00 -6.18 -5.27
N ALA A 375 18.73 -5.69 -4.06
CA ALA A 375 18.35 -6.54 -2.94
C ALA A 375 17.07 -7.34 -3.23
N LEU A 376 16.05 -6.72 -3.85
CA LEU A 376 14.83 -7.41 -4.26
C LEU A 376 15.09 -8.47 -5.35
N ALA A 377 15.84 -8.13 -6.40
CA ALA A 377 16.20 -9.08 -7.46
C ALA A 377 17.00 -10.27 -6.92
N MET A 378 17.96 -10.04 -6.03
CA MET A 378 18.72 -11.09 -5.35
C MET A 378 17.83 -11.97 -4.47
N THR A 379 16.81 -11.38 -3.84
CA THR A 379 15.85 -12.10 -2.99
C THR A 379 14.93 -12.99 -3.84
N ALA A 380 14.43 -12.48 -4.97
CA ALA A 380 13.69 -13.28 -5.93
C ALA A 380 14.51 -14.47 -6.45
N LEU A 381 15.80 -14.27 -6.75
CA LEU A 381 16.71 -15.35 -7.11
C LEU A 381 16.90 -16.38 -5.99
N ASP A 382 16.99 -15.94 -4.73
CA ASP A 382 17.05 -16.87 -3.59
C ASP A 382 15.78 -17.71 -3.47
N VAL A 383 14.61 -17.09 -3.63
CA VAL A 383 13.31 -17.77 -3.58
C VAL A 383 13.21 -18.84 -4.67
N LEU A 384 13.64 -18.53 -5.88
CA LEU A 384 13.56 -19.43 -7.03
C LEU A 384 14.57 -20.58 -6.97
N PHE A 385 15.78 -20.33 -6.46
CA PHE A 385 16.92 -21.25 -6.65
C PHE A 385 17.52 -21.82 -5.36
N SER A 386 17.12 -21.33 -4.19
CA SER A 386 17.49 -21.97 -2.93
C SER A 386 16.55 -23.16 -2.65
N PRO A 387 17.09 -24.36 -2.37
CA PRO A 387 16.26 -25.54 -2.11
C PRO A 387 15.20 -25.29 -1.04
N GLY A 388 13.92 -25.46 -1.40
CA GLY A 388 12.77 -25.34 -0.50
C GLY A 388 12.40 -23.91 -0.08
N ALA A 389 13.05 -22.87 -0.60
CA ALA A 389 12.75 -21.48 -0.20
C ALA A 389 11.33 -21.06 -0.60
N LEU A 390 10.93 -21.25 -1.86
CA LEU A 390 9.56 -20.96 -2.31
C LEU A 390 8.51 -21.76 -1.55
N ASP A 391 8.77 -23.04 -1.27
CA ASP A 391 7.85 -23.88 -0.49
C ASP A 391 7.67 -23.35 0.93
N LYS A 392 8.76 -22.91 1.56
CA LYS A 392 8.72 -22.29 2.89
C LYS A 392 7.95 -20.97 2.88
N VAL A 393 8.18 -20.12 1.88
CA VAL A 393 7.41 -18.88 1.66
C VAL A 393 5.92 -19.17 1.55
N LYS A 394 5.53 -20.13 0.72
CA LYS A 394 4.13 -20.55 0.53
C LYS A 394 3.53 -21.18 1.79
N GLN A 395 4.33 -21.93 2.55
CA GLN A 395 3.91 -22.56 3.79
C GLN A 395 3.65 -21.51 4.90
N GLU A 396 4.57 -20.57 5.10
CA GLU A 396 4.40 -19.47 6.07
C GLU A 396 3.13 -18.65 5.79
N PHE A 397 2.86 -18.38 4.52
CA PHE A 397 1.63 -17.71 4.08
C PHE A 397 0.36 -18.50 4.41
N LYS A 398 0.33 -19.81 4.11
CA LYS A 398 -0.81 -20.68 4.48
C LYS A 398 -1.02 -20.75 5.99
N GLU A 399 0.07 -20.78 6.77
CA GLU A 399 0.01 -20.78 8.23
C GLU A 399 -0.48 -19.46 8.80
N ALA A 400 -0.07 -18.32 8.22
CA ALA A 400 -0.61 -17.01 8.57
C ALA A 400 -2.13 -16.96 8.33
N LYS A 401 -2.60 -17.35 7.13
CA LYS A 401 -4.03 -17.44 6.81
C LYS A 401 -4.81 -18.39 7.73
N SER A 402 -4.21 -19.51 8.11
CA SER A 402 -4.87 -20.49 9.00
C SER A 402 -4.98 -19.99 10.45
N ARG A 403 -3.94 -19.31 10.95
CA ARG A 403 -3.97 -18.65 12.28
C ARG A 403 -5.06 -17.58 12.29
N GLU A 404 -5.09 -16.81 11.22
CA GLU A 404 -6.17 -15.90 10.92
C GLU A 404 -7.54 -16.61 11.02
N GLU A 405 -7.89 -17.59 10.19
CA GLU A 405 -9.24 -18.18 10.23
C GLU A 405 -9.69 -18.70 11.62
N LYS A 406 -8.75 -19.19 12.43
CA LYS A 406 -9.01 -19.67 13.80
C LYS A 406 -9.40 -18.54 14.74
N GLU A 407 -8.70 -17.41 14.68
CA GLU A 407 -8.99 -16.25 15.53
C GLU A 407 -10.34 -15.59 15.19
N THR A 408 -10.76 -15.61 13.92
CA THR A 408 -12.09 -15.11 13.53
C THR A 408 -13.21 -15.98 14.09
N LYS A 409 -13.04 -17.31 14.08
CA LYS A 409 -14.04 -18.26 14.61
C LYS A 409 -14.16 -18.21 16.14
N GLN A 410 -13.17 -17.69 16.85
CA GLN A 410 -13.15 -17.61 18.32
C GLN A 410 -13.75 -16.29 18.86
N LYS A 411 -14.00 -15.28 18.02
CA LYS A 411 -14.70 -14.06 18.45
C LYS A 411 -16.22 -14.33 18.50
N PRO A 412 -16.91 -14.10 19.63
CA PRO A 412 -18.36 -14.27 19.69
C PRO A 412 -19.02 -13.31 18.69
N GLN A 413 -19.88 -13.84 17.83
CA GLN A 413 -20.80 -13.02 17.02
C GLN A 413 -21.61 -12.18 18.00
N THR A 414 -21.42 -10.87 17.97
CA THR A 414 -22.22 -9.93 18.75
C THR A 414 -23.68 -10.14 18.37
N ALA A 415 -24.47 -10.55 19.36
CA ALA A 415 -25.88 -10.88 19.19
C ALA A 415 -26.62 -9.72 18.50
N THR A 416 -27.23 -10.03 17.36
CA THR A 416 -28.26 -9.23 16.73
C THR A 416 -29.32 -8.98 17.80
N ILE A 417 -29.47 -7.74 18.27
CA ILE A 417 -30.57 -7.35 19.14
C ILE A 417 -31.82 -7.40 18.25
N GLU A 418 -32.57 -8.51 18.32
CA GLU A 418 -33.92 -8.58 17.79
C GLU A 418 -34.75 -7.49 18.47
N LYS A 419 -35.26 -6.56 17.66
CA LYS A 419 -36.19 -5.52 18.09
C LYS A 419 -37.50 -6.19 18.54
N SER A 420 -37.83 -6.08 19.82
CA SER A 420 -39.18 -6.33 20.36
C SER A 420 -39.97 -5.03 20.43
#